data_AF-A0AB34L6W2-F1
#
_entry.id   AF-A0AB34L6W2-F1
#
_cell.length_a   1.000
_cell.length_b   1.000
_cell.length_c   1.000
_cell.angle_alpha   90.00
_cell.angle_beta   90.00
_cell.angle_gamma   90.00
#
_symmetry.space_group_name_H-M   'P 1'
#
loop_
_entity.id
_entity.type
_entity.pdbx_description
1 polymer ?
#
loop_
_entity_poly.entity_id
_entity_poly.type
_entity_poly.pdbx_seq_one_letter_code
_entity_poly.pdbx_strand_id
1 'polypeptide(L)' 'MPNTKSEIIPFPQQSVSDKGDFIFNETTLISVENEKQAMIARELTGLFNLAAGFTPKIVIQDKQASFYARAL' A
#
# COMPACT_ATOMS: atom_id res chain seq x y z
N MET A 1 17.80 9.50 -7.99
CA MET A 1 16.57 10.10 -7.45
C MET A 1 16.88 10.73 -6.10
N PRO A 2 16.21 11.81 -5.68
CA PRO A 2 16.52 12.43 -4.40
C PRO A 2 16.27 11.42 -3.28
N ASN A 3 17.29 11.21 -2.44
CA ASN A 3 17.29 10.31 -1.29
C ASN A 3 16.54 10.96 -0.11
N THR A 4 15.29 11.35 -0.33
CA THR A 4 14.46 12.02 0.67
C THR A 4 13.75 10.96 1.50
N LYS A 5 14.18 10.82 2.75
CA LYS A 5 13.49 10.00 3.76
C LYS A 5 12.03 10.45 3.86
N SER A 6 11.07 9.51 3.78
CA SER A 6 9.66 9.81 3.97
C SER A 6 9.41 10.42 5.35
N GLU A 7 8.74 11.58 5.38
CA GLU A 7 8.33 12.26 6.60
C GLU A 7 6.91 11.83 6.98
N ILE A 8 6.80 10.98 8.00
CA ILE A 8 5.53 10.50 8.54
C ILE A 8 5.38 11.09 9.94
N ILE A 9 4.19 11.62 10.24
CA ILE A 9 3.87 12.22 11.55
C ILE A 9 2.61 11.55 12.11
N PRO A 10 2.66 10.91 13.29
CA PRO A 10 3.86 10.72 14.11
C PRO A 10 4.88 9.80 13.44
N PHE A 11 6.17 10.03 13.69
CA PHE A 11 7.22 9.17 13.15
C PHE A 11 7.17 7.80 13.85
N PRO A 12 7.27 6.67 13.11
CA PRO A 12 7.29 5.35 13.71
C PRO A 12 8.42 5.21 14.73
N GLN A 13 8.15 4.54 15.86
CA GLN A 13 9.17 4.28 16.87
C GLN A 13 10.38 3.50 16.30
N GLN A 14 10.15 2.68 15.27
CA GLN A 14 11.18 1.90 14.59
C GLN A 14 11.01 2.01 13.07
N SER A 15 12.09 2.36 12.38
CA SER A 15 12.17 2.40 10.91
C SER A 15 13.61 2.07 10.51
N VAL A 16 13.79 1.05 9.68
CA VAL A 16 15.09 0.67 9.10
C VAL A 16 14.99 0.83 7.60
N SER A 17 15.90 1.60 7.02
CA SER A 17 15.99 1.76 5.56
C SER A 17 16.87 0.65 4.97
N ASP A 18 16.45 0.11 3.83
CA ASP A 18 17.23 -0.85 3.04
C ASP A 18 17.30 -0.38 1.57
N LYS A 19 17.99 -1.13 0.71
CA LYS A 19 18.19 -0.81 -0.70
C LYS A 19 16.92 -1.08 -1.52
N GLY A 20 16.66 -0.15 -2.44
CA GLY A 20 15.59 -0.25 -3.42
C GLY A 20 14.39 0.60 -3.05
N ASP A 21 13.59 0.91 -4.07
CA ASP A 21 12.38 1.70 -3.93
C ASP A 21 11.19 0.87 -4.43
N PHE A 22 10.03 1.06 -3.82
CA PHE A 22 8.76 0.55 -4.34
C PHE A 22 7.94 1.72 -4.87
N ILE A 23 7.51 1.64 -6.13
CA ILE A 23 6.69 2.66 -6.78
C ILE A 23 5.26 2.14 -6.91
N PHE A 24 4.33 2.78 -6.21
CA PHE A 24 2.91 2.55 -6.43
C PHE A 24 2.49 3.12 -7.79
N ASN A 25 1.72 2.34 -8.54
CA ASN A 25 1.19 2.71 -9.85
C ASN A 25 -0.14 1.98 -10.13
N GLU A 26 -0.72 2.23 -11.30
CA GLU A 26 -1.99 1.61 -11.74
C GLU A 26 -1.97 0.07 -11.78
N THR A 27 -0.79 -0.55 -11.91
CA THR A 27 -0.63 -2.01 -11.93
C THR A 27 -0.48 -2.63 -10.54
N THR A 28 -0.41 -1.80 -9.49
CA THR A 28 -0.26 -2.28 -8.12
C THR A 28 -1.46 -3.12 -7.70
N LEU A 29 -1.18 -4.32 -7.21
CA LEU A 29 -2.16 -5.25 -6.67
C LEU A 29 -2.06 -5.29 -5.14
N ILE A 30 -3.20 -5.07 -4.48
CA ILE A 30 -3.38 -5.17 -3.03
C ILE A 30 -4.09 -6.49 -2.72
N SER A 31 -3.41 -7.39 -2.02
CA SER A 31 -3.99 -8.64 -1.53
C SER A 31 -4.50 -8.48 -0.11
N VAL A 32 -5.72 -8.95 0.12
CA VAL A 32 -6.39 -9.01 1.44
C VAL A 32 -6.80 -10.45 1.73
N GLU A 33 -7.04 -10.76 3.00
CA GLU A 33 -7.33 -12.13 3.42
C GLU A 33 -8.80 -12.52 3.23
N ASN A 34 -9.71 -11.54 3.23
CA ASN A 34 -11.16 -11.75 3.17
C ASN A 34 -11.92 -10.49 2.74
N GLU A 35 -13.22 -10.65 2.50
CA GLU A 35 -14.12 -9.57 2.06
C GLU A 35 -14.23 -8.40 3.04
N LYS A 36 -14.16 -8.66 4.35
CA LYS A 36 -14.20 -7.58 5.37
C LYS A 36 -12.98 -6.67 5.24
N GLN A 37 -11.80 -7.25 5.00
CA GLN A 37 -10.60 -6.48 4.72
C GLN A 37 -10.66 -5.82 3.33
N ALA A 38 -11.29 -6.45 2.33
CA ALA A 38 -11.48 -5.84 1.01
C ALA A 38 -12.27 -4.52 1.10
N MET A 39 -13.29 -4.46 1.96
CA MET A 39 -14.03 -3.22 2.22
C MET A 39 -13.14 -2.10 2.75
N ILE A 40 -12.25 -2.41 3.71
CA ILE A 40 -11.30 -1.42 4.26
C ILE A 40 -10.25 -1.04 3.20
N ALA A 41 -9.77 -2.00 2.41
CA ALA A 41 -8.82 -1.75 1.34
C ALA A 41 -9.40 -0.82 0.25
N ARG A 42 -10.71 -0.86 0.00
CA ARG A 42 -11.37 0.09 -0.93
C ARG A 42 -11.28 1.54 -0.44
N GLU A 43 -11.42 1.78 0.86
CA GLU A 43 -11.20 3.11 1.43
C GLU A 43 -9.76 3.58 1.20
N LEU A 44 -8.79 2.68 1.44
CA LEU A 44 -7.37 2.96 1.18
C LEU A 44 -7.10 3.26 -0.31
N THR A 45 -7.62 2.47 -1.24
CA THR A 45 -7.41 2.72 -2.67
C THR A 45 -8.10 3.99 -3.16
N GLY A 46 -9.20 4.40 -2.52
CA GLY A 46 -9.81 5.72 -2.72
C GLY A 46 -8.85 6.86 -2.39
N LEU A 47 -8.04 6.72 -1.32
CA LEU A 47 -7.01 7.71 -0.97
C LEU A 47 -5.89 7.79 -2.00
N PHE A 48 -5.49 6.66 -2.61
CA PHE A 48 -4.54 6.66 -3.73
C PHE A 48 -5.09 7.43 -4.93
N ASN A 49 -6.37 7.25 -5.25
CA ASN A 49 -6.99 7.98 -6.34
C ASN A 49 -7.01 9.49 -6.07
N LEU A 50 -7.38 9.87 -4.85
CA LEU A 50 -7.42 11.27 -4.43
C LEU A 50 -6.04 11.93 -4.47
N ALA A 51 -5.00 11.24 -3.98
CA ALA A 51 -3.66 11.81 -3.84
C ALA A 51 -2.81 11.71 -5.11
N ALA A 52 -2.99 10.66 -5.91
CA ALA A 52 -2.09 10.31 -7.01
C ALA A 52 -2.80 9.99 -8.34
N GLY A 53 -4.14 10.04 -8.39
CA GLY A 53 -4.90 9.89 -9.64
C GLY A 53 -5.06 8.47 -10.17
N PHE A 54 -4.71 7.44 -9.38
CA PHE A 54 -4.94 6.04 -9.74
C PHE A 54 -5.51 5.23 -8.58
N THR A 55 -6.23 4.15 -8.91
CA THR A 55 -6.81 3.24 -7.93
C THR A 55 -6.14 1.85 -8.06
N PRO A 56 -5.33 1.41 -7.08
CA PRO A 56 -4.81 0.05 -7.07
C PRO A 56 -5.92 -1.00 -7.08
N LYS A 57 -5.65 -2.16 -7.70
CA LYS A 57 -6.61 -3.27 -7.74
C LYS A 57 -6.55 -4.08 -6.44
N ILE A 58 -7.70 -4.56 -5.98
CA ILE A 58 -7.82 -5.39 -4.77
C ILE A 58 -8.13 -6.83 -5.19
N VAL A 59 -7.42 -7.79 -4.60
CA VAL A 59 -7.59 -9.24 -4.80
C VAL A 59 -7.62 -9.94 -3.44
N ILE A 60 -8.29 -11.10 -3.37
CA ILE A 60 -8.37 -11.89 -2.13
C ILE A 60 -7.38 -13.06 -2.23
N GLN A 61 -6.50 -13.17 -1.23
CA GLN A 61 -5.55 -14.28 -1.04
C GLN A 61 -4.60 -14.56 -2.23
N ASP A 62 -4.27 -13.54 -3.01
CA ASP A 62 -3.26 -13.66 -4.06
C ASP A 62 -1.85 -13.46 -3.48
N LYS A 63 -1.00 -14.48 -3.61
CA LYS A 63 0.40 -14.50 -3.15
C LYS A 63 1.40 -13.91 -4.15
N GLN A 64 0.93 -13.40 -5.28
CA GLN A 64 1.75 -12.66 -6.25
C GLN A 64 1.46 -11.15 -6.23
N ALA A 65 0.63 -10.69 -5.31
CA ALA A 65 0.32 -9.27 -5.17
C ALA A 65 1.54 -8.45 -4.73
N SER A 66 1.53 -7.18 -5.12
CA SER A 66 2.60 -6.22 -4.82
C SER A 66 2.59 -5.76 -3.36
N PHE A 67 1.41 -5.78 -2.72
CA PHE A 67 1.20 -5.31 -1.35
C PHE A 67 0.19 -6.22 -0.62
N TYR A 68 0.47 -6.54 0.65
CA TYR A 68 -0.38 -7.39 1.49
C TYR A 68 -0.92 -6.59 2.68
N ALA A 69 -2.23 -6.47 2.78
CA ALA A 69 -2.89 -5.88 3.95
C ALA A 69 -3.54 -6.99 4.78
N ARG A 70 -3.01 -7.20 5.99
CA ARG A 70 -3.56 -8.12 7.00
C ARG A 70 -3.86 -7.38 8.29
N ALA A 71 -4.97 -7.74 8.94
CA ALA A 71 -5.23 -7.34 10.32
C ALA A 71 -4.63 -8.39 11.28
N LEU A 72 -3.98 -7.93 12.36
CA LEU A 72 -3.48 -8.81 13.42
C LEU A 72 -4.59 -9.21 14.40
#